data_AF-A0A2N1RLI7-F1
#
_entry.id   AF-A0A2N1RLI7-F1
#
_cell.length_a   1.000
_cell.length_b   1.000
_cell.length_c   1.000
_cell.angle_alpha   90.00
_cell.angle_beta   90.00
_cell.angle_gamma   90.00
#
_symmetry.space_group_name_H-M   'P 1'
#
loop_
_entity.id
_entity.type
_entity.pdbx_description
1 polymer ?
#
loop_
_entity_poly.entity_id
_entity_poly.type
_entity_poly.pdbx_seq_one_letter_code
_entity_poly.pdbx_strand_id
1 'polypeptide(L)' 'MKTKTLKRINNYLFEIPAGSIKNMNVPARIYGSSRLIENMDDAVFTQISNVATLP' A
#
# COMPACT_ATOMS: atom_id res chain seq x y z
N MET A 1 8.92 -11.02 1.45
CA MET A 1 9.28 -9.95 0.49
C MET A 1 8.38 -8.72 0.74
N LYS A 2 8.49 -8.07 1.91
CA LYS A 2 7.52 -7.06 2.40
C LYS A 2 7.51 -5.72 1.64
N THR A 3 8.56 -5.41 0.88
CA THR A 3 8.79 -4.08 0.28
C THR A 3 8.70 -4.05 -1.24
N LYS A 4 8.50 -5.19 -1.93
CA LYS A 4 8.56 -5.20 -3.40
C LYS A 4 7.36 -4.55 -4.10
N THR A 5 6.27 -4.28 -3.37
CA THR A 5 5.01 -3.76 -3.93
C THR A 5 4.72 -2.30 -3.56
N LEU A 6 5.48 -1.70 -2.64
CA LEU A 6 5.27 -0.31 -2.19
C LEU A 6 6.29 0.62 -2.83
N LYS A 7 5.79 1.63 -3.52
CA LYS A 7 6.58 2.74 -4.04
C LYS A 7 6.65 3.84 -2.99
N ARG A 8 7.83 4.12 -2.46
CA ARG A 8 8.04 5.30 -1.61
C ARG A 8 7.92 6.57 -2.46
N ILE A 9 7.00 7.46 -2.11
CA ILE A 9 6.83 8.78 -2.76
C ILE A 9 7.65 9.84 -2.03
N ASN A 10 7.66 9.82 -0.69
CA ASN A 10 8.52 10.68 0.13
C ASN A 10 8.82 10.03 1.50
N ASN A 11 9.36 10.79 2.45
CA ASN A 11 9.76 10.28 3.78
C ASN A 11 8.62 9.66 4.59
N TYR A 12 7.38 10.11 4.35
CA TYR A 12 6.20 9.71 5.11
C TYR A 12 5.04 9.22 4.25
N LEU A 13 5.22 9.10 2.93
CA LEU A 13 4.18 8.69 1.98
C LEU A 13 4.68 7.55 1.11
N PHE A 14 3.89 6.48 1.11
CA PHE A 14 4.09 5.28 0.33
C PHE A 14 2.84 5.00 -0.49
N GLU A 15 3.03 4.43 -1.67
CA GLU A 15 1.98 4.14 -2.62
C GLU A 15 2.00 2.65 -2.98
N ILE A 16 0.82 2.04 -3.03
CA ILE A 16 0.60 0.76 -3.69
C ILE A 16 0.07 1.11 -5.10
N PRO A 17 0.83 0.80 -6.17
CA PRO A 17 0.40 1.11 -7.52
C PRO A 17 -0.95 0.47 -7.87
N ALA A 18 -1.79 1.18 -8.63
CA ALA A 18 -3.00 0.61 -9.18
C ALA A 18 -2.67 -0.62 -10.05
N GLY A 19 -3.50 -1.66 -9.98
CA GLY A 19 -3.25 -2.93 -10.66
C GLY A 19 -2.28 -3.89 -9.94
N SER A 20 -1.79 -3.53 -8.75
CA SER A 20 -1.04 -4.47 -7.88
C SER A 20 -1.90 -5.67 -7.46
N ILE A 21 -3.21 -5.48 -7.41
CA ILE A 21 -4.20 -6.55 -7.31
C ILE A 21 -5.29 -6.37 -8.38
N LYS A 22 -5.97 -7.47 -8.72
CA LYS A 22 -7.06 -7.48 -9.69
C LYS A 22 -8.20 -6.55 -9.22
N ASN A 23 -8.80 -5.81 -10.15
CA ASN A 23 -9.92 -4.88 -9.92
C ASN A 23 -9.63 -3.66 -9.03
N MET A 24 -8.37 -3.30 -8.83
CA MET A 24 -8.01 -2.08 -8.12
C MET A 24 -8.28 -0.85 -8.98
N ASN A 25 -9.24 -0.01 -8.58
CA ASN A 25 -9.70 1.15 -9.34
C ASN A 25 -8.75 2.35 -9.22
N VAL A 26 -8.07 2.46 -8.07
CA VAL A 26 -7.20 3.61 -7.73
C VAL A 26 -5.95 3.14 -6.99
N PRO A 27 -4.81 3.89 -7.05
CA PRO A 27 -3.66 3.62 -6.20
C PRO A 27 -4.00 3.83 -4.73
N ALA A 28 -3.46 2.99 -3.84
CA ALA A 28 -3.62 3.18 -2.40
C ALA A 28 -2.42 3.96 -1.83
N ARG A 29 -2.68 4.84 -0.86
CA ARG A 29 -1.65 5.66 -0.21
C ARG A 29 -1.60 5.36 1.27
N ILE A 30 -0.39 5.19 1.78
CA ILE A 30 -0.13 4.92 3.19
C ILE A 30 0.79 6.01 3.72
N TYR A 31 0.34 6.68 4.77
CA TYR A 31 1.14 7.65 5.50
C TYR A 31 1.75 7.01 6.74
N GLY A 32 3.05 7.16 6.90
CA GLY A 32 3.77 6.57 8.03
C GLY A 32 5.26 6.77 7.91
N SER A 33 5.97 6.75 9.05
CA SER A 33 7.43 6.70 9.04
C SER A 33 7.92 5.37 8.47
N SER A 34 9.14 5.31 7.95
CA SER A 34 9.76 4.07 7.45
C SER A 34 9.64 2.93 8.46
N ARG A 35 9.94 3.23 9.74
CA ARG A 35 9.84 2.27 10.84
C ARG A 35 8.42 1.74 11.00
N LEU A 36 7.41 2.61 10.94
CA LEU A 36 6.02 2.16 11.05
C LEU A 36 5.65 1.22 9.90
N ILE A 37 5.94 1.62 8.66
CA ILE A 37 5.62 0.85 7.44
C ILE A 37 6.31 -0.52 7.43
N GLU A 38 7.58 -0.59 7.85
CA GLU A 38 8.34 -1.84 7.92
C GLU A 38 7.81 -2.81 8.98
N ASN A 39 7.18 -2.29 10.04
CA ASN A 39 6.59 -3.07 11.12
C ASN A 39 5.09 -3.37 10.90
N MET A 40 4.48 -2.89 9.81
CA MET A 40 3.10 -3.24 9.49
C MET A 40 2.96 -4.73 9.14
N ASP A 41 1.82 -5.28 9.52
CA ASP A 41 1.41 -6.63 9.13
C ASP A 41 1.03 -6.66 7.65
N ASP A 42 1.24 -7.80 6.99
CA ASP A 42 0.86 -8.04 5.60
C ASP A 42 -0.67 -7.90 5.38
N ALA A 43 -1.46 -8.13 6.43
CA ALA A 43 -2.91 -7.90 6.43
C ALA A 43 -3.30 -6.45 6.13
N VAL A 44 -2.49 -5.45 6.55
CA VAL A 44 -2.76 -4.03 6.30
C VAL A 44 -2.74 -3.74 4.80
N PHE A 45 -1.75 -4.28 4.08
CA PHE A 45 -1.65 -4.12 2.63
C PHE A 45 -2.81 -4.79 1.91
N THR A 46 -3.25 -5.95 2.39
CA THR A 46 -4.40 -6.66 1.81
C THR A 46 -5.69 -5.87 2.01
N GLN A 47 -5.93 -5.37 3.23
CA GLN A 47 -7.14 -4.60 3.55
C GLN A 47 -7.24 -3.33 2.73
N ILE A 48 -6.17 -2.52 2.68
CA ILE A 48 -6.21 -1.27 1.92
C ILE A 48 -6.33 -1.52 0.41
N SER A 49 -5.73 -2.59 -0.09
CA SER A 49 -5.86 -2.96 -1.51
C SER A 49 -7.30 -3.36 -1.82
N ASN A 50 -7.96 -4.16 -0.97
CA ASN A 50 -9.38 -4.51 -1.12
C ASN A 50 -10.28 -3.27 -1.11
N VAL A 51 -10.01 -2.29 -0.24
CA VAL A 51 -10.73 -1.01 -0.23
C VAL A 51 -10.59 -0.27 -1.56
N ALA A 52 -9.40 -0.30 -2.17
CA ALA A 52 -9.16 0.30 -3.48
C ALA A 52 -9.84 -0.44 -4.66
N THR A 53 -10.49 -1.58 -4.41
CA THR A 53 -11.33 -2.29 -5.41
C THR A 53 -12.82 -1.95 -5.32
N LEU A 54 -13.23 -1.22 -4.27
CA LEU A 54 -14.62 -0.84 -4.10
C LEU A 54 -15.06 0.14 -5.22
N PRO A 55 -16.30 0.03 -5.72
CA PRO A 55 -16.87 0.97 -6.70
C PRO A 55 -16.96 2.40 -6.18
#